data_AF-A0A2G8S249-F1
#
_entry.id   AF-A0A2G8S249-F1
#
_cell.length_a   1.000
_cell.length_b   1.000
_cell.length_c   1.000
_cell.angle_alpha   90.00
_cell.angle_beta   90.00
_cell.angle_gamma   90.00
#
_symmetry.space_group_name_H-M   'P 1'
#
loop_
_entity.id
_entity.type
_entity.pdbx_description
1 polymer ?
#
loop_
_entity_poly.entity_id
_entity_poly.type
_entity_poly.pdbx_seq_one_letter_code
_entity_poly.pdbx_strand_id
1 'polypeptide(L)'
;MVFIIGNVRPFHPSEVKHVASFEDMKDVTNGDIVETFGHVLEWDHNCVPVELCESWRLMGDPACDSALREVFSSPGESVGKDLLQAVRSHAAATSHEEAPATHAFLDEVLRRPPPGLAATEEEVGLARQLFIDDSVQIVQALLYFSLAGGLASSRIARTLEAVSYLVPHLKNVGGEFPPSLAEMASQIPKEMNDRTFMRLVETMQFVLDVMGCSVSAPQSPSAGLLSTLLPEGEGWRSAVRVRLLHGVVRWRVQARREREHPMEVLDRDSVPLSQEEVAATLGAFSTIPIWCLHRLHLPPPPDKASAYLALWRHVGYYMGVAPSILHHHFASTRAADKTPPPPSRPHPLPLPFPPPPPPPPPPVRLRMHALLLAQRLPHYFAAWYPRRAWLAKRRAVLAEGMVRSVRWSMGMRRSAFRPRTECRVPLPQAPTQTQIQTQTQTQMQTYASKETQEGGELAQGVAEAEAVMRDPARAQALTRQWGEVLFELVGVSVGVGVLASVAAYWGAKSAMAIASGFQY
;
A
#
# COMPACT_ATOMS: atom_id res chain seq x y z
N MET A 1 -17.46 15.70 10.64
CA MET A 1 -16.43 16.07 11.63
C MET A 1 -15.15 16.25 10.84
N VAL A 2 -14.66 17.48 10.74
CA VAL A 2 -13.45 17.82 9.98
C VAL A 2 -12.23 17.24 10.69
N PHE A 3 -11.26 16.71 9.95
CA PHE A 3 -10.02 16.18 10.51
C PHE A 3 -8.89 17.20 10.31
N ILE A 4 -8.19 17.58 11.38
CA ILE A 4 -7.08 18.54 11.30
C ILE A 4 -5.78 17.76 11.07
N ILE A 5 -4.99 18.16 10.06
CA ILE A 5 -3.66 17.61 9.79
C ILE A 5 -2.58 18.47 10.45
N GLY A 6 -1.73 17.83 11.23
CA GLY A 6 -0.64 18.48 11.96
C GLY A 6 -1.13 19.49 12.99
N ASN A 7 -0.27 20.47 13.30
CA ASN A 7 -0.66 21.64 14.09
C ASN A 7 -1.19 22.74 13.16
N VAL A 8 -2.30 23.35 13.55
CA VAL A 8 -2.98 24.45 12.85
C VAL A 8 -3.32 25.51 13.88
N ARG A 9 -3.06 26.79 13.57
CA ARG A 9 -3.43 27.94 14.43
C ARG A 9 -4.95 27.95 14.73
N PRO A 10 -5.41 28.60 15.81
CA PRO A 10 -6.85 28.88 15.97
C PRO A 10 -7.40 29.65 14.75
N PHE A 11 -8.58 29.24 14.29
CA PHE A 11 -9.27 29.82 13.13
C PHE A 11 -10.80 29.79 13.33
N HIS A 12 -11.50 30.75 12.72
CA HIS A 12 -12.94 30.73 12.58
C HIS A 12 -13.35 29.95 11.33
N PRO A 13 -14.46 29.20 11.29
CA PRO A 13 -14.85 28.40 10.11
C PRO A 13 -15.01 29.18 8.80
N SER A 14 -15.20 30.50 8.85
CA SER A 14 -15.23 31.36 7.65
C SER A 14 -13.85 31.73 7.07
N GLU A 15 -12.74 31.34 7.72
CA GLU A 15 -11.38 31.48 7.19
C GLU A 15 -10.99 30.30 6.28
N VAL A 16 -11.81 29.25 6.23
CA VAL A 16 -11.49 28.00 5.52
C VAL A 16 -11.68 28.18 4.01
N LYS A 17 -10.57 28.19 3.26
CA LYS A 17 -10.56 28.06 1.80
C LYS A 17 -10.80 26.59 1.43
N HIS A 18 -11.93 26.28 0.80
CA HIS A 18 -12.19 24.93 0.29
C HIS A 18 -11.46 24.72 -1.04
N VAL A 19 -10.56 23.72 -1.10
CA VAL A 19 -9.78 23.36 -2.29
C VAL A 19 -10.23 22.00 -2.81
N ALA A 20 -10.91 22.02 -3.96
CA ALA A 20 -11.39 20.87 -4.71
C ALA A 20 -10.68 20.70 -6.07
N SER A 21 -10.04 21.74 -6.59
CA SER A 21 -9.36 21.77 -7.89
C SER A 21 -7.97 22.42 -7.83
N PHE A 22 -7.19 22.30 -8.91
CA PHE A 22 -5.91 23.01 -9.06
C PHE A 22 -6.06 24.53 -9.25
N GLU A 23 -7.23 25.01 -9.70
CA GLU A 23 -7.46 26.45 -9.85
C GLU A 23 -7.60 27.09 -8.47
N ASP A 24 -8.36 26.45 -7.58
CA ASP A 24 -8.59 26.87 -6.18
C ASP A 24 -7.28 26.98 -5.39
N MET A 25 -6.23 26.24 -5.78
CA MET A 25 -4.91 26.28 -5.15
C MET A 25 -4.07 27.52 -5.51
N LYS A 26 -4.38 28.21 -6.62
CA LYS A 26 -3.60 29.38 -7.06
C LYS A 26 -3.79 30.59 -6.15
N ASP A 27 -4.97 30.70 -5.53
CA ASP A 27 -5.32 31.75 -4.57
C ASP A 27 -4.95 31.40 -3.12
N VAL A 28 -4.11 30.38 -2.89
CA VAL A 28 -3.67 29.93 -1.57
C VAL A 28 -2.25 30.42 -1.25
N THR A 29 -2.07 30.93 -0.03
CA THR A 29 -0.85 31.59 0.46
C THR A 29 -0.49 31.10 1.87
N ASN A 30 0.76 31.33 2.28
CA ASN A 30 1.25 30.87 3.59
C ASN A 30 0.45 31.51 4.76
N GLY A 31 -0.12 30.68 5.63
CA GLY A 31 -0.97 31.09 6.76
C GLY A 31 -2.49 31.00 6.49
N ASP A 32 -2.89 30.72 5.26
CA ASP A 32 -4.28 30.34 4.93
C ASP A 32 -4.67 29.02 5.58
N ILE A 33 -5.96 28.90 5.91
CA ILE A 33 -6.55 27.63 6.35
C ILE A 33 -7.26 27.00 5.17
N VAL A 34 -6.83 25.80 4.78
CA VAL A 34 -7.35 25.07 3.62
C VAL A 34 -8.08 23.82 4.07
N GLU A 35 -9.30 23.60 3.57
CA GLU A 35 -9.93 22.27 3.59
C GLU A 35 -9.80 21.60 2.22
N THR A 36 -9.23 20.40 2.18
CA THR A 36 -9.24 19.54 1.00
C THR A 36 -9.53 18.08 1.39
N PHE A 37 -10.33 17.38 0.58
CA PHE A 37 -10.79 16.00 0.85
C PHE A 37 -11.30 15.75 2.29
N GLY A 38 -11.96 16.73 2.93
CA GLY A 38 -12.45 16.64 4.31
C GLY A 38 -11.37 16.70 5.41
N HIS A 39 -10.19 17.23 5.06
CA HIS A 39 -9.08 17.48 5.97
C HIS A 39 -8.75 18.97 5.97
N VAL A 40 -8.58 19.58 7.15
CA VAL A 40 -8.12 20.97 7.29
C VAL A 40 -6.64 21.02 7.65
N LEU A 41 -5.91 21.90 6.97
CA LEU A 41 -4.50 22.20 7.22
C LEU A 41 -4.23 23.71 7.09
N GLU A 42 -3.25 24.21 7.85
CA GLU A 42 -2.62 25.51 7.61
C GLU A 42 -1.65 25.36 6.43
N TRP A 43 -1.74 26.23 5.42
CA TRP A 43 -0.82 26.21 4.28
C TRP A 43 0.53 26.82 4.67
N ASP A 44 1.63 26.11 4.43
CA ASP A 44 2.98 26.58 4.74
C ASP A 44 4.00 26.12 3.68
N HIS A 45 5.28 26.47 3.86
CA HIS A 45 6.38 26.17 2.94
C HIS A 45 6.67 24.67 2.70
N ASN A 46 6.01 23.75 3.42
CA ASN A 46 6.09 22.31 3.17
C ASN A 46 4.97 21.82 2.23
N CYS A 47 3.94 22.64 1.98
CA CYS A 47 2.93 22.37 0.96
C CYS A 47 3.56 22.42 -0.45
N VAL A 48 2.94 21.72 -1.40
CA VAL A 48 3.39 21.66 -2.80
C VAL A 48 2.60 22.68 -3.63
N PRO A 49 3.24 23.75 -4.18
CA PRO A 49 2.57 24.68 -5.09
C PRO A 49 2.12 24.00 -6.39
N VAL A 50 1.14 24.58 -7.09
CA VAL A 50 0.57 24.03 -8.32
C VAL A 50 1.64 23.84 -9.39
N GLU A 51 2.52 24.81 -9.55
CA GLU A 51 3.61 24.86 -10.52
C GLU A 51 4.66 23.78 -10.24
N LEU A 52 4.90 23.49 -8.96
CA LEU A 52 5.81 22.43 -8.53
C LEU A 52 5.19 21.06 -8.81
N CYS A 53 3.92 20.87 -8.44
CA CYS A 53 3.10 19.70 -8.81
C CYS A 53 3.09 19.46 -10.34
N GLU A 54 2.96 20.51 -11.15
CA GLU A 54 3.00 20.43 -12.61
C GLU A 54 4.38 20.05 -13.14
N SER A 55 5.46 20.64 -12.61
CA SER A 55 6.82 20.21 -12.96
C SER A 55 7.07 18.73 -12.65
N TRP A 56 6.49 18.21 -11.55
CA TRP A 56 6.63 16.81 -11.14
C TRP A 56 5.86 15.84 -12.04
N ARG A 57 4.82 16.28 -12.77
CA ARG A 57 4.10 15.46 -13.76
C ARG A 57 4.94 15.18 -15.00
N LEU A 58 5.80 16.12 -15.37
CA LEU A 58 6.66 16.03 -16.55
C LEU A 58 7.93 15.20 -16.29
N MET A 59 8.23 14.90 -15.02
CA MET A 59 9.35 14.05 -14.63
C MET A 59 8.92 12.59 -14.43
N GLY A 60 9.52 11.68 -15.20
CA GLY A 60 9.52 10.25 -14.90
C GLY A 60 10.75 9.85 -14.06
N ASP A 61 11.36 8.72 -14.42
CA ASP A 61 12.64 8.24 -13.89
C ASP A 61 13.48 7.68 -15.08
N PRO A 62 14.33 8.53 -15.70
CA PRO A 62 14.98 8.21 -16.96
C PRO A 62 16.12 7.20 -16.83
N ALA A 63 16.72 7.05 -15.64
CA ALA A 63 17.75 6.04 -15.41
C ALA A 63 17.17 4.62 -15.57
N CYS A 64 16.01 4.37 -14.95
CA CYS A 64 15.29 3.11 -15.10
C CYS A 64 14.76 2.90 -16.54
N ASP A 65 14.19 3.93 -17.17
CA ASP A 65 13.59 3.80 -18.50
C ASP A 65 14.63 3.53 -19.60
N SER A 66 15.81 4.15 -19.51
CA SER A 66 16.89 3.91 -20.47
C SER A 66 17.52 2.53 -20.29
N ALA A 67 17.79 2.10 -19.05
CA ALA A 67 18.27 0.74 -18.76
C ALA A 67 17.31 -0.34 -19.29
N LEU A 68 16.00 -0.16 -19.12
CA LEU A 68 15.00 -1.09 -19.66
C LEU A 68 14.96 -1.16 -21.20
N ARG A 69 15.36 -0.08 -21.89
CA ARG A 69 15.41 0.00 -23.37
C ARG A 69 16.72 -0.52 -23.97
N GLU A 70 17.79 -0.64 -23.18
CA GLU A 70 19.00 -1.38 -23.56
C GLU A 70 18.80 -2.89 -23.36
N VAL A 71 18.16 -3.30 -22.26
CA VAL A 71 17.98 -4.70 -21.86
C VAL A 71 16.88 -5.43 -22.65
N PHE A 72 15.91 -4.69 -23.21
CA PHE A 72 14.80 -5.23 -24.00
C PHE A 72 14.52 -4.41 -25.25
N SER A 73 14.15 -5.06 -26.36
CA SER A 73 13.77 -4.40 -27.62
C SER A 73 12.33 -3.88 -27.60
N SER A 74 11.49 -4.47 -26.74
CA SER A 74 10.07 -4.15 -26.61
C SER A 74 9.54 -4.38 -25.19
N PRO A 75 8.47 -3.69 -24.76
CA PRO A 75 7.91 -3.89 -23.42
C PRO A 75 7.20 -5.26 -23.27
N GLY A 76 7.01 -6.00 -24.37
CA GLY A 76 6.53 -7.39 -24.37
C GLY A 76 7.61 -8.40 -23.98
N GLU A 77 8.87 -8.17 -24.35
CA GLU A 77 10.00 -9.04 -23.97
C GLU A 77 10.27 -9.07 -22.46
N SER A 78 9.76 -8.10 -21.71
CA SER A 78 9.83 -8.04 -20.24
C SER A 78 8.89 -9.02 -19.53
N VAL A 79 7.89 -9.59 -20.22
CA VAL A 79 6.86 -10.45 -19.62
C VAL A 79 7.48 -11.68 -18.97
N GLY A 80 7.11 -11.95 -17.72
CA GLY A 80 7.59 -13.08 -16.92
C GLY A 80 9.02 -12.94 -16.39
N LYS A 81 9.83 -11.99 -16.88
CA LYS A 81 11.22 -11.86 -16.43
C LYS A 81 11.29 -11.20 -15.05
N ASP A 82 12.22 -11.67 -14.22
CA ASP A 82 12.69 -10.89 -13.09
C ASP A 82 13.55 -9.76 -13.65
N LEU A 83 13.07 -8.53 -13.57
CA LEU A 83 13.71 -7.39 -14.21
C LEU A 83 15.08 -7.07 -13.60
N LEU A 84 15.22 -7.23 -12.28
CA LEU A 84 16.50 -6.97 -11.61
C LEU A 84 17.54 -8.01 -12.02
N GLN A 85 17.13 -9.28 -12.15
CA GLN A 85 18.04 -10.31 -12.67
C GLN A 85 18.35 -10.13 -14.16
N ALA A 86 17.38 -9.70 -14.98
CA ALA A 86 17.60 -9.45 -16.41
C ALA A 86 18.60 -8.30 -16.65
N VAL A 87 18.42 -7.17 -15.95
CA VAL A 87 19.34 -6.01 -15.97
C VAL A 87 20.75 -6.43 -15.54
N ARG A 88 20.87 -7.22 -14.46
CA ARG A 88 22.17 -7.79 -14.01
C ARG A 88 22.82 -8.71 -15.03
N SER A 89 22.04 -9.62 -15.62
CA SER A 89 22.56 -10.57 -16.61
C SER A 89 22.96 -9.90 -17.93
N HIS A 90 22.33 -8.77 -18.29
CA HIS A 90 22.76 -7.95 -19.41
C HIS A 90 24.08 -7.22 -19.09
N ALA A 91 24.16 -6.48 -17.98
CA ALA A 91 25.37 -5.77 -17.55
C ALA A 91 26.58 -6.69 -17.28
N ALA A 92 26.35 -7.95 -16.92
CA ALA A 92 27.41 -8.96 -16.79
C ALA A 92 27.91 -9.52 -18.13
N ALA A 93 27.23 -9.20 -19.24
CA ALA A 93 27.54 -9.65 -20.60
C ALA A 93 27.95 -8.51 -21.54
N THR A 94 27.84 -7.24 -21.12
CA THR A 94 28.19 -6.04 -21.89
C THR A 94 29.10 -5.11 -21.10
N SER A 95 29.97 -4.39 -21.80
CA SER A 95 30.82 -3.34 -21.20
C SER A 95 30.03 -2.07 -20.87
N HIS A 96 30.65 -1.17 -20.09
CA HIS A 96 30.12 0.18 -19.82
C HIS A 96 29.96 1.04 -21.09
N GLU A 97 30.66 0.72 -22.18
CA GLU A 97 30.54 1.43 -23.47
C GLU A 97 29.38 0.88 -24.32
N GLU A 98 29.03 -0.40 -24.16
CA GLU A 98 27.95 -1.06 -24.91
C GLU A 98 26.57 -0.88 -24.28
N ALA A 99 26.48 -0.82 -22.94
CA ALA A 99 25.21 -0.67 -22.20
C ALA A 99 25.30 0.41 -21.09
N PRO A 100 25.61 1.67 -21.44
CA PRO A 100 25.92 2.72 -20.46
C PRO A 100 24.77 3.03 -19.51
N ALA A 101 23.50 2.98 -19.94
CA ALA A 101 22.37 3.26 -19.04
C ALA A 101 22.08 2.09 -18.08
N THR A 102 22.27 0.86 -18.53
CA THR A 102 22.13 -0.35 -17.71
C THR A 102 23.14 -0.34 -16.57
N HIS A 103 24.40 -0.07 -16.88
CA HIS A 103 25.45 0.07 -15.87
C HIS A 103 25.21 1.27 -14.94
N ALA A 104 24.89 2.46 -15.49
CA ALA A 104 24.62 3.65 -14.68
C ALA A 104 23.42 3.49 -13.72
N PHE A 105 22.36 2.77 -14.15
CA PHE A 105 21.21 2.43 -13.30
C PHE A 105 21.60 1.46 -12.18
N LEU A 106 22.40 0.41 -12.48
CA LEU A 106 22.91 -0.50 -11.45
C LEU A 106 23.79 0.23 -10.44
N ASP A 107 24.71 1.06 -10.89
CA ASP A 107 25.52 1.93 -10.02
C ASP A 107 24.65 2.87 -9.17
N GLU A 108 23.48 3.29 -9.65
CA GLU A 108 22.55 4.13 -8.88
C GLU A 108 21.82 3.33 -7.80
N VAL A 109 21.23 2.18 -8.12
CA VAL A 109 20.51 1.38 -7.10
C VAL A 109 21.45 0.72 -6.09
N LEU A 110 22.73 0.53 -6.44
CA LEU A 110 23.77 0.07 -5.51
C LEU A 110 24.37 1.19 -4.64
N ARG A 111 24.14 2.48 -4.95
CA ARG A 111 24.48 3.58 -4.04
C ARG A 111 23.55 3.57 -2.83
N ARG A 112 24.13 3.74 -1.63
CA ARG A 112 23.34 3.96 -0.41
C ARG A 112 22.70 5.36 -0.45
N PRO A 113 21.53 5.58 0.19
CA PRO A 113 20.93 6.91 0.21
C PRO A 113 21.86 7.91 0.91
N PRO A 114 21.88 9.19 0.49
CA PRO A 114 22.70 10.22 1.11
C PRO A 114 22.27 10.50 2.57
N PRO A 115 23.13 11.16 3.37
CA PRO A 115 22.78 11.63 4.71
C PRO A 115 21.46 12.40 4.73
N GLY A 116 20.60 12.11 5.71
CA GLY A 116 19.23 12.64 5.78
C GLY A 116 18.19 11.77 5.07
N LEU A 117 18.52 11.12 3.95
CA LEU A 117 17.62 10.13 3.31
C LEU A 117 17.79 8.72 3.87
N ALA A 118 19.01 8.35 4.27
CA ALA A 118 19.28 7.04 4.86
C ALA A 118 18.73 6.94 6.31
N ALA A 119 17.68 6.13 6.50
CA ALA A 119 17.29 5.64 7.81
C ALA A 119 18.43 4.86 8.50
N THR A 120 18.50 4.99 9.83
CA THR A 120 19.42 4.29 10.73
C THR A 120 18.89 2.92 11.18
N GLU A 121 19.75 2.09 11.78
CA GLU A 121 19.34 0.80 12.38
C GLU A 121 18.29 0.98 13.49
N GLU A 122 18.40 2.04 14.30
CA GLU A 122 17.44 2.37 15.35
C GLU A 122 16.07 2.77 14.75
N GLU A 123 16.06 3.65 13.74
CA GLU A 123 14.82 4.01 13.04
C GLU A 123 14.16 2.80 12.38
N VAL A 124 14.93 1.93 11.70
CA VAL A 124 14.37 0.69 11.13
C VAL A 124 13.81 -0.23 12.23
N GLY A 125 14.48 -0.32 13.39
CA GLY A 125 14.00 -1.05 14.56
C GLY A 125 12.72 -0.47 15.19
N LEU A 126 12.57 0.85 15.22
CA LEU A 126 11.38 1.55 15.73
C LEU A 126 10.21 1.50 14.73
N ALA A 127 10.47 1.73 13.44
CA ALA A 127 9.50 1.63 12.36
C ALA A 127 8.89 0.23 12.26
N ARG A 128 9.74 -0.81 12.30
CA ARG A 128 9.30 -2.22 12.33
C ARG A 128 8.51 -2.55 13.59
N GLN A 129 8.88 -2.01 14.74
CA GLN A 129 8.08 -2.16 15.96
C GLN A 129 6.71 -1.50 15.84
N LEU A 130 6.61 -0.30 15.29
CA LEU A 130 5.31 0.34 15.00
C LEU A 130 4.48 -0.52 14.04
N PHE A 131 5.06 -0.90 12.90
CA PHE A 131 4.38 -1.70 11.88
C PHE A 131 3.82 -3.01 12.45
N ILE A 132 4.56 -3.71 13.31
CA ILE A 132 4.12 -4.97 13.91
C ILE A 132 3.14 -4.73 15.08
N ASP A 133 3.35 -3.69 15.90
CA ASP A 133 2.47 -3.39 17.03
C ASP A 133 1.05 -3.01 16.57
N ASP A 134 0.97 -2.28 15.45
CA ASP A 134 -0.23 -1.63 14.89
C ASP A 134 -0.65 -2.22 13.53
N SER A 135 -0.20 -3.44 13.21
CA SER A 135 -0.31 -4.03 11.87
C SER A 135 -1.74 -4.11 11.33
N VAL A 136 -2.70 -4.45 12.18
CA VAL A 136 -4.12 -4.56 11.80
C VAL A 136 -4.68 -3.20 11.39
N GLN A 137 -4.30 -2.14 12.09
CA GLN A 137 -4.71 -0.76 11.85
C GLN A 137 -4.03 -0.18 10.61
N ILE A 138 -2.72 -0.41 10.45
CA ILE A 138 -1.94 0.03 9.29
C ILE A 138 -2.42 -0.66 8.01
N VAL A 139 -2.67 -1.97 8.03
CA VAL A 139 -3.21 -2.69 6.86
C VAL A 139 -4.63 -2.22 6.52
N GLN A 140 -5.48 -1.91 7.52
CA GLN A 140 -6.78 -1.28 7.26
C GLN A 140 -6.65 0.11 6.65
N ALA A 141 -5.69 0.94 7.08
CA ALA A 141 -5.41 2.23 6.48
C ALA A 141 -5.01 2.10 5.01
N LEU A 142 -4.08 1.17 4.71
CA LEU A 142 -3.62 0.91 3.35
C LEU A 142 -4.76 0.42 2.43
N LEU A 143 -5.62 -0.48 2.91
CA LEU A 143 -6.71 -1.06 2.12
C LEU A 143 -7.93 -0.14 1.95
N TYR A 144 -8.33 0.60 2.99
CA TYR A 144 -9.58 1.38 2.98
C TYR A 144 -9.40 2.88 2.78
N PHE A 145 -8.18 3.41 2.96
CA PHE A 145 -7.87 4.82 2.70
C PHE A 145 -6.88 4.95 1.54
N SER A 146 -5.68 4.39 1.63
CA SER A 146 -4.61 4.60 0.64
C SER A 146 -4.98 4.06 -0.74
N LEU A 147 -5.46 2.80 -0.82
CA LEU A 147 -5.92 2.18 -2.07
C LEU A 147 -7.14 2.92 -2.67
N ALA A 148 -8.09 3.33 -1.83
CA ALA A 148 -9.29 4.05 -2.27
C ALA A 148 -8.93 5.45 -2.82
N GLY A 149 -8.03 6.19 -2.16
CA GLY A 149 -7.51 7.46 -2.65
C GLY A 149 -6.69 7.32 -3.94
N GLY A 150 -5.91 6.23 -4.07
CA GLY A 150 -5.21 5.90 -5.31
C GLY A 150 -6.16 5.67 -6.49
N LEU A 151 -7.27 4.95 -6.28
CA LEU A 151 -8.29 4.71 -7.30
C LEU A 151 -9.17 5.95 -7.59
N ALA A 152 -9.26 6.90 -6.65
CA ALA A 152 -9.93 8.18 -6.88
C ALA A 152 -9.13 9.15 -7.77
N SER A 153 -7.81 8.93 -7.92
CA SER A 153 -7.01 9.69 -8.89
C SER A 153 -7.23 9.17 -10.31
N SER A 154 -7.85 10.00 -11.16
CA SER A 154 -8.17 9.65 -12.55
C SER A 154 -6.95 9.31 -13.40
N ARG A 155 -5.75 9.80 -13.06
CA ARG A 155 -4.51 9.48 -13.78
C ARG A 155 -3.93 8.13 -13.35
N ILE A 156 -3.99 7.80 -12.06
CA ILE A 156 -3.61 6.48 -11.54
C ILE A 156 -4.60 5.44 -12.09
N ALA A 157 -5.91 5.72 -12.08
CA ALA A 157 -6.93 4.88 -12.70
C ALA A 157 -6.65 4.62 -14.19
N ARG A 158 -6.50 5.67 -15.02
CA ARG A 158 -6.14 5.53 -16.45
C ARG A 158 -4.84 4.75 -16.67
N THR A 159 -3.84 4.91 -15.80
CA THR A 159 -2.59 4.12 -15.85
C THR A 159 -2.85 2.65 -15.56
N LEU A 160 -3.60 2.33 -14.50
CA LEU A 160 -3.94 0.96 -14.11
C LEU A 160 -4.84 0.26 -15.13
N GLU A 161 -5.75 0.98 -15.78
CA GLU A 161 -6.53 0.51 -16.93
C GLU A 161 -5.63 0.26 -18.15
N ALA A 162 -4.78 1.21 -18.51
CA ALA A 162 -3.93 1.13 -19.70
C ALA A 162 -3.06 -0.13 -19.73
N VAL A 163 -2.51 -0.56 -18.58
CA VAL A 163 -1.77 -1.83 -18.40
C VAL A 163 -2.61 -3.01 -17.87
N SER A 164 -3.94 -2.87 -17.77
CA SER A 164 -4.87 -3.92 -17.26
C SER A 164 -4.44 -4.51 -15.92
N TYR A 165 -3.94 -3.65 -15.00
CA TYR A 165 -3.23 -4.08 -13.80
C TYR A 165 -4.20 -4.35 -12.63
N LEU A 166 -4.89 -3.32 -12.13
CA LEU A 166 -5.83 -3.45 -11.01
C LEU A 166 -7.30 -3.23 -11.38
N VAL A 167 -7.57 -2.61 -12.54
CA VAL A 167 -8.92 -2.23 -12.98
C VAL A 167 -9.36 -3.08 -14.18
N PRO A 168 -10.56 -3.67 -14.16
CA PRO A 168 -11.19 -4.32 -15.32
C PRO A 168 -11.41 -3.37 -16.51
N HIS A 169 -11.11 -3.82 -17.73
CA HIS A 169 -11.65 -3.20 -18.95
C HIS A 169 -13.12 -3.57 -19.11
N LEU A 170 -14.01 -2.86 -18.41
CA LEU A 170 -15.45 -2.96 -18.61
C LEU A 170 -15.80 -2.35 -19.99
N LYS A 171 -16.20 -3.19 -20.95
CA LYS A 171 -16.80 -2.70 -22.19
C LYS A 171 -18.20 -2.17 -21.89
N ASN A 172 -18.50 -0.98 -22.40
CA ASN A 172 -19.81 -0.37 -22.27
C ASN A 172 -20.81 -1.06 -23.23
N VAL A 173 -21.45 -2.15 -22.78
CA VAL A 173 -22.37 -2.95 -23.58
C VAL A 173 -23.75 -2.27 -23.59
N GLY A 174 -23.98 -1.41 -24.59
CA GLY A 174 -25.26 -0.71 -24.81
C GLY A 174 -25.22 0.79 -24.53
N GLY A 175 -24.20 1.28 -23.81
CA GLY A 175 -24.01 2.72 -23.54
C GLY A 175 -24.73 3.27 -22.31
N GLU A 176 -25.56 2.46 -21.65
CA GLU A 176 -26.16 2.79 -20.36
C GLU A 176 -25.21 2.42 -19.21
N PHE A 177 -25.01 3.34 -18.25
CA PHE A 177 -24.32 3.01 -17.00
C PHE A 177 -25.24 2.11 -16.15
N PRO A 178 -24.76 0.97 -15.62
CA PRO A 178 -25.57 0.10 -14.76
C PRO A 178 -26.00 0.84 -13.48
N PRO A 179 -27.27 0.71 -13.05
CA PRO A 179 -27.86 1.59 -12.05
C PRO A 179 -27.37 1.35 -10.61
N SER A 180 -26.62 0.28 -10.35
CA SER A 180 -25.99 0.05 -9.04
C SER A 180 -24.57 -0.52 -9.10
N LEU A 181 -23.80 -0.21 -8.04
CA LEU A 181 -22.52 -0.84 -7.73
C LEU A 181 -22.60 -2.37 -7.58
N ALA A 182 -23.76 -2.91 -7.20
CA ALA A 182 -23.97 -4.35 -7.07
C ALA A 182 -24.04 -5.05 -8.43
N GLU A 183 -24.67 -4.42 -9.43
CA GLU A 183 -24.72 -4.91 -10.81
C GLU A 183 -23.38 -4.75 -11.52
N MET A 184 -22.63 -3.68 -11.26
CA MET A 184 -21.22 -3.62 -11.71
C MET A 184 -20.40 -4.76 -11.12
N ALA A 185 -20.53 -5.02 -9.82
CA ALA A 185 -19.77 -6.08 -9.16
C ALA A 185 -20.13 -7.50 -9.66
N SER A 186 -21.40 -7.75 -10.01
CA SER A 186 -21.83 -9.04 -10.57
C SER A 186 -21.41 -9.25 -12.04
N GLN A 187 -21.07 -8.18 -12.76
CA GLN A 187 -20.54 -8.23 -14.13
C GLN A 187 -19.02 -8.45 -14.21
N ILE A 188 -18.28 -8.39 -13.08
CA ILE A 188 -16.83 -8.64 -13.05
C ILE A 188 -16.58 -10.16 -13.03
N PRO A 189 -15.87 -10.74 -14.02
CA PRO A 189 -15.51 -12.16 -14.01
C PRO A 189 -14.66 -12.53 -12.79
N LYS A 190 -14.88 -13.73 -12.25
CA LYS A 190 -14.18 -14.22 -11.03
C LYS A 190 -12.66 -14.18 -11.21
N GLU A 191 -12.18 -14.52 -12.38
CA GLU A 191 -10.78 -14.58 -12.79
C GLU A 191 -10.12 -13.19 -12.77
N MET A 192 -10.91 -12.14 -13.00
CA MET A 192 -10.48 -10.75 -12.91
C MET A 192 -10.49 -10.24 -11.46
N ASN A 193 -11.42 -10.72 -10.64
CA ASN A 193 -11.44 -10.43 -9.19
C ASN A 193 -10.25 -11.11 -8.47
N ASP A 194 -10.04 -12.41 -8.70
CA ASP A 194 -8.91 -13.18 -8.15
C ASP A 194 -7.55 -12.55 -8.52
N ARG A 195 -7.42 -12.05 -9.74
CA ARG A 195 -6.26 -11.29 -10.24
C ARG A 195 -6.01 -9.98 -9.49
N THR A 196 -7.07 -9.21 -9.24
CA THR A 196 -6.98 -7.96 -8.47
C THR A 196 -6.62 -8.27 -7.01
N PHE A 197 -7.22 -9.30 -6.41
CA PHE A 197 -6.86 -9.78 -5.07
C PHE A 197 -5.39 -10.21 -4.97
N MET A 198 -4.89 -11.03 -5.90
CA MET A 198 -3.48 -11.44 -5.94
C MET A 198 -2.54 -10.25 -5.97
N ARG A 199 -2.83 -9.23 -6.80
CA ARG A 199 -2.01 -8.02 -6.90
C ARG A 199 -2.00 -7.18 -5.61
N LEU A 200 -3.07 -7.18 -4.81
CA LEU A 200 -3.07 -6.60 -3.45
C LEU A 200 -2.19 -7.42 -2.47
N VAL A 201 -2.15 -8.75 -2.62
CA VAL A 201 -1.25 -9.62 -1.85
C VAL A 201 0.22 -9.41 -2.26
N GLU A 202 0.51 -9.15 -3.54
CA GLU A 202 1.85 -8.74 -4.00
C GLU A 202 2.28 -7.41 -3.35
N THR A 203 1.40 -6.41 -3.27
CA THR A 203 1.67 -5.16 -2.55
C THR A 203 1.95 -5.40 -1.06
N MET A 204 1.22 -6.32 -0.41
CA MET A 204 1.50 -6.68 0.98
C MET A 204 2.83 -7.44 1.15
N GLN A 205 3.23 -8.27 0.16
CA GLN A 205 4.55 -8.91 0.14
C GLN A 205 5.68 -7.87 0.07
N PHE A 206 5.53 -6.81 -0.75
CA PHE A 206 6.47 -5.68 -0.79
C PHE A 206 6.57 -4.98 0.58
N VAL A 207 5.43 -4.65 1.21
CA VAL A 207 5.41 -4.03 2.56
C VAL A 207 6.12 -4.91 3.60
N LEU A 208 5.91 -6.23 3.57
CA LEU A 208 6.56 -7.16 4.50
C LEU A 208 8.07 -7.36 4.24
N ASP A 209 8.53 -7.12 3.01
CA ASP A 209 9.96 -7.15 2.68
C ASP A 209 10.66 -5.90 3.22
N VAL A 210 10.13 -4.69 2.95
CA VAL A 210 10.74 -3.43 3.42
C VAL A 210 10.62 -3.22 4.93
N MET A 211 9.61 -3.79 5.59
CA MET A 211 9.50 -3.82 7.05
C MET A 211 10.37 -4.92 7.70
N GLY A 212 11.19 -5.65 6.93
CA GLY A 212 12.06 -6.71 7.45
C GLY A 212 11.28 -7.85 8.12
N CYS A 213 10.04 -8.11 7.71
CA CYS A 213 9.20 -9.18 8.26
C CYS A 213 9.43 -10.52 7.55
N SER A 214 9.63 -10.52 6.23
CA SER A 214 9.80 -11.75 5.42
C SER A 214 11.03 -12.59 5.75
N VAL A 215 12.04 -11.99 6.38
CA VAL A 215 13.35 -12.58 6.65
C VAL A 215 13.25 -13.62 7.76
N SER A 216 13.56 -14.88 7.43
CA SER A 216 13.82 -15.92 8.45
C SER A 216 15.01 -15.50 9.31
N ALA A 217 14.96 -15.85 10.61
CA ALA A 217 15.93 -15.41 11.63
C ALA A 217 17.38 -15.42 11.12
N PRO A 218 18.14 -14.33 11.36
CA PRO A 218 19.33 -14.00 10.59
C PRO A 218 20.40 -15.09 10.70
N GLN A 219 20.91 -15.53 9.55
CA GLN A 219 21.94 -16.57 9.45
C GLN A 219 23.30 -16.14 10.02
N SER A 220 23.50 -14.83 10.23
CA SER A 220 24.58 -14.29 11.07
C SER A 220 23.97 -13.39 12.17
N PRO A 221 24.29 -13.60 13.45
CA PRO A 221 23.79 -12.76 14.54
C PRO A 221 24.32 -11.31 14.54
N SER A 222 25.23 -10.96 13.60
CA SER A 222 25.72 -9.59 13.40
C SER A 222 24.92 -8.75 12.38
N ALA A 223 23.94 -9.35 11.67
CA ALA A 223 23.18 -8.65 10.64
C ALA A 223 21.98 -7.90 11.22
N GLY A 224 22.12 -6.58 11.39
CA GLY A 224 21.03 -5.67 11.78
C GLY A 224 19.92 -5.56 10.73
N LEU A 225 18.74 -5.07 11.13
CA LEU A 225 17.56 -4.92 10.28
C LEU A 225 17.81 -3.98 9.09
N LEU A 226 18.67 -2.98 9.23
CA LEU A 226 19.06 -2.07 8.15
C LEU A 226 19.69 -2.82 6.97
N SER A 227 20.34 -3.97 7.20
CA SER A 227 20.86 -4.81 6.11
C SER A 227 19.78 -5.32 5.15
N THR A 228 18.50 -5.32 5.55
CA THR A 228 17.39 -5.70 4.68
C THR A 228 16.99 -4.59 3.69
N LEU A 229 17.39 -3.34 3.94
CA LEU A 229 17.12 -2.16 3.11
C LEU A 229 18.36 -1.64 2.36
N LEU A 230 19.57 -2.02 2.79
CA LEU A 230 20.80 -1.77 2.03
C LEU A 230 20.89 -2.65 0.77
N PRO A 231 21.82 -2.35 -0.17
CA PRO A 231 22.02 -3.16 -1.37
C PRO A 231 22.29 -4.64 -1.06
N GLU A 232 21.77 -5.54 -1.91
CA GLU A 232 21.61 -6.98 -1.65
C GLU A 232 20.71 -7.36 -0.45
N GLY A 233 20.06 -6.39 0.21
CA GLY A 233 18.97 -6.61 1.14
C GLY A 233 17.67 -7.06 0.47
N GLU A 234 16.76 -7.65 1.23
CA GLU A 234 15.52 -8.20 0.69
C GLU A 234 14.46 -7.12 0.38
N GLY A 235 14.24 -6.18 1.31
CA GLY A 235 13.41 -5.00 1.06
C GLY A 235 13.98 -4.13 -0.07
N TRP A 236 15.32 -4.05 -0.17
CA TRP A 236 16.00 -3.43 -1.30
C TRP A 236 15.67 -4.10 -2.64
N ARG A 237 15.81 -5.44 -2.75
CA ARG A 237 15.46 -6.16 -3.99
C ARG A 237 14.01 -5.94 -4.39
N SER A 238 13.08 -5.97 -3.43
CA SER A 238 11.66 -5.74 -3.71
C SER A 238 11.39 -4.29 -4.13
N ALA A 239 12.03 -3.29 -3.52
CA ALA A 239 11.92 -1.89 -3.95
C ALA A 239 12.45 -1.65 -5.37
N VAL A 240 13.63 -2.19 -5.70
CA VAL A 240 14.24 -2.03 -7.03
C VAL A 240 13.46 -2.81 -8.11
N ARG A 241 12.94 -4.01 -7.81
CA ARG A 241 12.04 -4.73 -8.70
C ARG A 241 10.75 -3.94 -8.97
N VAL A 242 10.19 -3.26 -7.97
CA VAL A 242 9.03 -2.38 -8.13
C VAL A 242 9.36 -1.13 -8.97
N ARG A 243 10.53 -0.50 -8.78
CA ARG A 243 11.00 0.61 -9.65
C ARG A 243 11.09 0.18 -11.12
N LEU A 244 11.71 -0.97 -11.38
CA LEU A 244 11.80 -1.55 -12.72
C LEU A 244 10.42 -1.89 -13.31
N LEU A 245 9.49 -2.41 -12.50
CA LEU A 245 8.11 -2.65 -12.90
C LEU A 245 7.39 -1.33 -13.27
N HIS A 246 7.64 -0.24 -12.55
CA HIS A 246 7.12 1.09 -12.88
C HIS A 246 7.69 1.63 -14.21
N GLY A 247 8.95 1.34 -14.55
CA GLY A 247 9.50 1.66 -15.88
C GLY A 247 8.87 0.86 -17.01
N VAL A 248 8.64 -0.44 -16.80
CA VAL A 248 7.90 -1.28 -17.78
C VAL A 248 6.46 -0.81 -17.94
N VAL A 249 5.79 -0.37 -16.86
CA VAL A 249 4.44 0.23 -16.95
C VAL A 249 4.46 1.54 -17.73
N ARG A 250 5.39 2.45 -17.44
CA ARG A 250 5.61 3.70 -18.20
C ARG A 250 5.72 3.46 -19.69
N TRP A 251 6.64 2.58 -20.09
CA TRP A 251 6.87 2.25 -21.49
C TRP A 251 5.64 1.66 -22.18
N ARG A 252 4.88 0.78 -21.51
CA ARG A 252 3.62 0.23 -22.05
C ARG A 252 2.55 1.29 -22.24
N VAL A 253 2.31 2.12 -21.24
CA VAL A 253 1.30 3.20 -21.32
C VAL A 253 1.67 4.19 -22.43
N GLN A 254 2.95 4.54 -22.57
CA GLN A 254 3.43 5.39 -23.66
C GLN A 254 3.24 4.74 -25.04
N ALA A 255 3.77 3.53 -25.26
CA ALA A 255 3.64 2.82 -26.54
C ALA A 255 2.18 2.52 -26.93
N ARG A 256 1.31 2.39 -25.93
CA ARG A 256 -0.14 2.27 -26.12
C ARG A 256 -0.77 3.60 -26.60
N ARG A 257 -0.42 4.73 -25.98
CA ARG A 257 -0.88 6.08 -26.37
C ARG A 257 -0.44 6.42 -27.80
N GLU A 258 0.83 6.18 -28.12
CA GLU A 258 1.42 6.42 -29.44
C GLU A 258 0.70 5.62 -30.56
N ARG A 259 0.19 4.42 -30.24
CA ARG A 259 -0.58 3.56 -31.14
C ARG A 259 -2.05 3.96 -31.26
N GLU A 260 -2.72 4.23 -30.15
CA GLU A 260 -4.19 4.38 -30.10
C GLU A 260 -4.64 5.84 -30.30
N HIS A 261 -3.83 6.83 -29.90
CA HIS A 261 -4.17 8.25 -29.90
C HIS A 261 -3.06 9.16 -30.47
N PRO A 262 -2.50 8.88 -31.67
CA PRO A 262 -1.29 9.57 -32.20
C PRO A 262 -1.43 11.09 -32.38
N MET A 263 -2.66 11.60 -32.55
CA MET A 263 -2.95 13.02 -32.77
C MET A 263 -3.49 13.75 -31.52
N GLU A 264 -3.66 13.07 -30.39
CA GLU A 264 -4.30 13.66 -29.22
C GLU A 264 -3.31 14.42 -28.34
N VAL A 265 -3.36 15.76 -28.41
CA VAL A 265 -2.42 16.65 -27.72
C VAL A 265 -2.71 16.78 -26.21
N LEU A 266 -3.98 16.62 -25.83
CA LEU A 266 -4.55 17.02 -24.52
C LEU A 266 -4.06 16.23 -23.28
N ASP A 267 -3.32 15.15 -23.46
CA ASP A 267 -2.77 14.34 -22.36
C ASP A 267 -1.25 14.15 -22.47
N ARG A 268 -0.56 15.07 -23.17
CA ARG A 268 0.91 15.19 -23.17
C ARG A 268 1.46 15.86 -21.90
N ASP A 269 0.62 16.52 -21.12
CA ASP A 269 0.95 17.29 -19.91
C ASP A 269 1.45 16.43 -18.71
N SER A 270 1.59 15.11 -18.87
CA SER A 270 2.07 14.22 -17.80
C SER A 270 2.67 12.92 -18.32
N VAL A 271 3.80 12.51 -17.70
CA VAL A 271 4.36 11.17 -17.80
C VAL A 271 3.54 10.22 -16.88
N PRO A 272 3.17 9.00 -17.32
CA PRO A 272 2.54 8.01 -16.44
C PRO A 272 3.48 7.62 -15.29
N LEU A 273 2.98 7.40 -14.07
CA LEU A 273 3.84 7.13 -12.89
C LEU A 273 4.97 8.17 -12.74
N SER A 274 4.62 9.43 -12.94
CA SER A 274 5.51 10.58 -12.76
C SER A 274 5.92 10.77 -11.30
N GLN A 275 6.91 11.63 -11.05
CA GLN A 275 7.40 11.95 -9.71
C GLN A 275 6.28 12.42 -8.78
N GLU A 276 5.26 13.13 -9.29
CA GLU A 276 4.06 13.50 -8.51
C GLU A 276 3.29 12.26 -8.03
N GLU A 277 3.13 11.25 -8.88
CA GLU A 277 2.35 10.04 -8.59
C GLU A 277 3.11 9.06 -7.70
N VAL A 278 4.43 8.90 -7.90
CA VAL A 278 5.27 8.06 -7.04
C VAL A 278 5.46 8.71 -5.66
N ALA A 279 5.60 10.04 -5.58
CA ALA A 279 5.64 10.76 -4.30
C ALA A 279 4.29 10.70 -3.55
N ALA A 280 3.16 10.92 -4.24
CA ALA A 280 1.84 10.77 -3.62
C ALA A 280 1.59 9.33 -3.14
N THR A 281 2.03 8.33 -3.91
CA THR A 281 2.00 6.91 -3.51
C THR A 281 2.87 6.67 -2.27
N LEU A 282 4.08 7.25 -2.20
CA LEU A 282 4.95 7.16 -1.03
C LEU A 282 4.28 7.78 0.21
N GLY A 283 3.62 8.92 0.09
CA GLY A 283 2.79 9.52 1.14
C GLY A 283 1.64 8.59 1.58
N ALA A 284 1.04 7.86 0.64
CA ALA A 284 -0.02 6.90 0.92
C ALA A 284 0.45 5.64 1.67
N PHE A 285 1.74 5.27 1.59
CA PHE A 285 2.34 4.20 2.38
C PHE A 285 2.96 4.67 3.71
N SER A 286 3.43 5.93 3.78
CA SER A 286 4.19 6.46 4.93
C SER A 286 3.37 7.30 5.90
N THR A 287 2.53 8.21 5.39
CA THR A 287 1.88 9.27 6.16
C THR A 287 0.42 8.95 6.46
N ILE A 288 -0.33 8.45 5.47
CA ILE A 288 -1.75 8.08 5.65
C ILE A 288 -1.95 7.06 6.79
N PRO A 289 -1.11 6.02 6.98
CA PRO A 289 -1.25 5.12 8.13
C PRO A 289 -1.12 5.83 9.49
N ILE A 290 -0.29 6.87 9.60
CA ILE A 290 -0.14 7.68 10.82
C ILE A 290 -1.43 8.49 11.07
N TRP A 291 -1.99 9.14 10.04
CA TRP A 291 -3.29 9.84 10.16
C TRP A 291 -4.42 8.87 10.57
N CYS A 292 -4.46 7.68 9.98
CA CYS A 292 -5.43 6.65 10.33
C CYS A 292 -5.26 6.17 11.78
N LEU A 293 -4.04 6.03 12.29
CA LEU A 293 -3.79 5.70 13.70
C LEU A 293 -4.31 6.80 14.66
N HIS A 294 -4.12 8.07 14.33
CA HIS A 294 -4.74 9.19 15.07
C HIS A 294 -6.28 9.13 15.03
N ARG A 295 -6.87 8.91 13.84
CA ARG A 295 -8.34 8.72 13.67
C ARG A 295 -8.88 7.50 14.43
N LEU A 296 -8.07 6.45 14.59
CA LEU A 296 -8.39 5.25 15.37
C LEU A 296 -8.13 5.40 16.87
N HIS A 297 -7.74 6.60 17.35
CA HIS A 297 -7.36 6.89 18.73
C HIS A 297 -6.24 5.99 19.28
N LEU A 298 -5.28 5.67 18.41
CA LEU A 298 -4.02 5.00 18.73
C LEU A 298 -2.86 5.85 18.19
N PRO A 299 -2.72 7.13 18.59
CA PRO A 299 -1.68 8.00 18.07
C PRO A 299 -0.29 7.41 18.40
N PRO A 300 0.59 7.22 17.40
CA PRO A 300 1.90 6.62 17.63
C PRO A 300 2.83 7.59 18.38
N PRO A 301 3.77 7.07 19.19
CA PRO A 301 4.86 7.85 19.75
C PRO A 301 5.63 8.64 18.66
N PRO A 302 6.00 9.92 18.87
CA PRO A 302 6.60 10.76 17.82
C PRO A 302 7.92 10.22 17.25
N ASP A 303 8.73 9.57 18.08
CA ASP A 303 9.95 8.83 17.69
C ASP A 303 9.62 7.70 16.71
N LYS A 304 8.64 6.84 17.04
CA LYS A 304 8.16 5.77 16.16
C LYS A 304 7.57 6.31 14.86
N ALA A 305 6.82 7.42 14.90
CA ALA A 305 6.23 8.03 13.71
C ALA A 305 7.30 8.61 12.78
N SER A 306 8.29 9.33 13.34
CA SER A 306 9.43 9.85 12.58
C SER A 306 10.29 8.72 11.99
N ALA A 307 10.53 7.66 12.77
CA ALA A 307 11.26 6.48 12.31
C ALA A 307 10.53 5.74 11.18
N TYR A 308 9.20 5.61 11.25
CA TYR A 308 8.38 5.01 10.20
C TYR A 308 8.45 5.80 8.89
N LEU A 309 8.40 7.13 8.97
CA LEU A 309 8.63 8.01 7.84
C LEU A 309 10.07 7.88 7.30
N ALA A 310 11.09 7.82 8.17
CA ALA A 310 12.48 7.67 7.76
C ALA A 310 12.73 6.35 7.01
N LEU A 311 12.17 5.23 7.47
CA LEU A 311 12.20 3.95 6.76
C LEU A 311 11.58 4.10 5.36
N TRP A 312 10.40 4.70 5.25
CA TRP A 312 9.77 4.92 3.95
C TRP A 312 10.55 5.91 3.07
N ARG A 313 11.19 6.94 3.62
CA ARG A 313 12.08 7.86 2.89
C ARG A 313 13.31 7.12 2.31
N HIS A 314 13.89 6.19 3.08
CA HIS A 314 14.95 5.29 2.63
C HIS A 314 14.47 4.38 1.48
N VAL A 315 13.25 3.82 1.58
CA VAL A 315 12.64 3.01 0.51
C VAL A 315 12.33 3.87 -0.74
N GLY A 316 11.82 5.08 -0.56
CA GLY A 316 11.47 6.03 -1.63
C GLY A 316 12.64 6.37 -2.53
N TYR A 317 13.85 6.48 -1.97
CA TYR A 317 15.10 6.65 -2.72
C TYR A 317 15.32 5.50 -3.72
N TYR A 318 15.25 4.24 -3.27
CA TYR A 318 15.40 3.08 -4.17
C TYR A 318 14.20 2.86 -5.10
N MET A 319 13.02 3.39 -4.77
CA MET A 319 11.86 3.44 -5.67
C MET A 319 11.98 4.52 -6.76
N GLY A 320 13.02 5.36 -6.74
CA GLY A 320 13.28 6.37 -7.77
C GLY A 320 12.59 7.72 -7.54
N VAL A 321 12.13 8.01 -6.31
CA VAL A 321 11.62 9.34 -5.96
C VAL A 321 12.79 10.32 -5.87
N ALA A 322 12.68 11.47 -6.54
CA ALA A 322 13.75 12.44 -6.65
C ALA A 322 14.25 12.90 -5.27
N PRO A 323 15.58 12.94 -5.00
CA PRO A 323 16.12 13.32 -3.70
C PRO A 323 15.64 14.67 -3.17
N SER A 324 15.38 15.66 -4.04
CA SER A 324 14.81 16.96 -3.65
C SER A 324 13.42 16.83 -3.00
N ILE A 325 12.55 15.99 -3.56
CA ILE A 325 11.21 15.71 -3.02
C ILE A 325 11.35 15.04 -1.64
N LEU A 326 12.25 14.06 -1.53
CA LEU A 326 12.50 13.32 -0.28
C LEU A 326 13.13 14.20 0.82
N HIS A 327 14.04 15.11 0.44
CA HIS A 327 14.71 16.03 1.37
C HIS A 327 13.84 17.19 1.84
N HIS A 328 12.82 17.60 1.09
CA HIS A 328 11.91 18.67 1.50
C HIS A 328 10.63 18.08 2.13
N HIS A 329 9.82 17.37 1.34
CA HIS A 329 8.49 16.94 1.76
C HIS A 329 8.49 15.69 2.65
N PHE A 330 9.52 14.83 2.59
CA PHE A 330 9.59 13.62 3.44
C PHE A 330 10.57 13.74 4.62
N ALA A 331 11.18 14.91 4.86
CA ALA A 331 12.18 15.10 5.92
C ALA A 331 11.64 14.87 7.35
N SER A 332 10.41 15.29 7.62
CA SER A 332 9.74 15.18 8.92
C SER A 332 8.26 14.85 8.75
N THR A 333 7.61 14.35 9.80
CA THR A 333 6.16 14.08 9.78
C THR A 333 5.36 15.34 9.45
N ARG A 334 5.73 16.50 10.02
CA ARG A 334 5.13 17.80 9.66
C ARG A 334 5.25 18.12 8.17
N ALA A 335 6.38 17.80 7.53
CA ALA A 335 6.54 18.05 6.10
C ALA A 335 5.70 17.08 5.26
N ALA A 336 5.71 15.80 5.64
CA ALA A 336 5.00 14.75 4.90
C ALA A 336 3.48 14.92 5.01
N ASP A 337 2.99 15.40 6.17
CA ASP A 337 1.63 15.86 6.44
C ASP A 337 1.15 16.95 5.45
N LYS A 338 2.07 17.71 4.84
CA LYS A 338 1.76 18.82 3.92
C LYS A 338 1.92 18.45 2.45
N THR A 339 2.30 17.22 2.11
CA THR A 339 2.23 16.71 0.73
C THR A 339 0.77 16.31 0.43
N PRO A 340 -0.01 17.11 -0.32
CA PRO A 340 -1.39 16.75 -0.60
C PRO A 340 -1.44 15.56 -1.57
N PRO A 341 -2.49 14.71 -1.52
CA PRO A 341 -2.85 13.93 -2.70
C PRO A 341 -3.14 14.91 -3.84
N PRO A 342 -2.67 14.68 -5.07
CA PRO A 342 -2.92 15.61 -6.18
C PRO A 342 -4.44 15.72 -6.41
N PRO A 343 -5.02 16.94 -6.43
CA PRO A 343 -6.38 17.16 -6.89
C PRO A 343 -6.67 16.41 -8.20
N SER A 344 -7.89 15.93 -8.34
CA SER A 344 -8.38 15.48 -9.64
C SER A 344 -8.55 16.71 -10.55
N ARG A 345 -8.11 16.63 -11.82
CA ARG A 345 -8.57 17.57 -12.86
C ARG A 345 -10.10 17.46 -12.88
N PRO A 346 -10.88 18.55 -12.77
CA PRO A 346 -12.33 18.46 -12.64
C PRO A 346 -12.91 17.71 -13.84
N HIS A 347 -13.82 16.77 -13.56
CA HIS A 347 -14.58 16.10 -14.60
C HIS A 347 -15.43 17.17 -15.32
N PRO A 348 -15.54 17.19 -16.66
CA PRO A 348 -16.24 18.26 -17.40
C PRO A 348 -17.77 18.32 -17.17
N LEU A 349 -18.28 17.52 -16.24
CA LEU A 349 -19.62 17.61 -15.68
C LEU A 349 -19.49 17.67 -14.15
N PRO A 350 -19.99 18.72 -13.47
CA PRO A 350 -20.07 18.75 -12.02
C PRO A 350 -21.20 17.81 -11.57
N LEU A 351 -20.90 16.51 -11.52
CA LEU A 351 -21.74 15.55 -10.82
C LEU A 351 -21.79 15.99 -9.35
N PRO A 352 -22.98 16.32 -8.79
CA PRO A 352 -23.07 16.72 -7.40
C PRO A 352 -22.54 15.58 -6.53
N PHE A 353 -21.72 15.90 -5.52
CA PHE A 353 -21.25 14.89 -4.57
C PHE A 353 -22.45 14.10 -4.05
N PRO A 354 -22.47 12.76 -4.18
CA PRO A 354 -23.60 11.97 -3.72
C PRO A 354 -23.80 12.24 -2.23
N PRO A 355 -25.06 12.41 -1.77
CA PRO A 355 -25.33 12.72 -0.37
C PRO A 355 -24.66 11.67 0.52
N PRO A 356 -24.08 12.08 1.66
CA PRO A 356 -23.31 11.16 2.51
C PRO A 356 -24.16 9.94 2.86
N PRO A 357 -23.63 8.72 2.69
CA PRO A 357 -24.43 7.50 2.79
C PRO A 357 -25.10 7.43 4.18
N PRO A 358 -26.35 6.95 4.26
CA PRO A 358 -27.08 6.90 5.52
C PRO A 358 -26.28 6.10 6.56
N PRO A 359 -26.34 6.49 7.84
CA PRO A 359 -25.55 5.86 8.89
C PRO A 359 -25.85 4.35 8.95
N PRO A 360 -24.84 3.49 9.13
CA PRO A 360 -25.03 2.05 9.10
C PRO A 360 -26.06 1.61 10.16
N PRO A 361 -26.92 0.62 9.86
CA PRO A 361 -27.99 0.19 10.77
C PRO A 361 -27.45 -0.11 12.19
N PRO A 362 -28.24 0.14 13.26
CA PRO A 362 -27.80 -0.04 14.64
C PRO A 362 -27.00 -1.33 14.95
N PRO A 363 -27.38 -2.55 14.48
CA PRO A 363 -26.56 -3.75 14.72
C PRO A 363 -25.22 -3.74 13.98
N VAL A 364 -25.15 -3.16 12.77
CA VAL A 364 -23.91 -2.98 12.01
C VAL A 364 -23.02 -1.97 12.72
N ARG A 365 -23.57 -0.83 13.13
CA ARG A 365 -22.86 0.20 13.90
C ARG A 365 -22.29 -0.37 15.20
N LEU A 366 -23.09 -1.12 15.96
CA LEU A 366 -22.65 -1.78 17.20
C LEU A 366 -21.51 -2.78 16.94
N ARG A 367 -21.65 -3.64 15.92
CA ARG A 367 -20.61 -4.60 15.51
C ARG A 367 -19.30 -3.90 15.11
N MET A 368 -19.37 -2.79 14.36
CA MET A 368 -18.19 -1.99 14.02
C MET A 368 -17.51 -1.41 15.26
N HIS A 369 -18.27 -0.84 16.21
CA HIS A 369 -17.69 -0.26 17.43
C HIS A 369 -17.08 -1.35 18.33
N ALA A 370 -17.72 -2.53 18.43
CA ALA A 370 -17.18 -3.68 19.15
C ALA A 370 -15.88 -4.21 18.53
N LEU A 371 -15.79 -4.30 17.19
CA LEU A 371 -14.57 -4.70 16.49
C LEU A 371 -13.44 -3.67 16.67
N LEU A 372 -13.73 -2.37 16.57
CA LEU A 372 -12.75 -1.31 16.81
C LEU A 372 -12.26 -1.28 18.28
N LEU A 373 -13.15 -1.54 19.25
CA LEU A 373 -12.77 -1.70 20.65
C LEU A 373 -11.88 -2.93 20.85
N ALA A 374 -12.24 -4.08 20.27
CA ALA A 374 -11.45 -5.31 20.34
C ALA A 374 -10.04 -5.13 19.75
N GLN A 375 -9.90 -4.35 18.67
CA GLN A 375 -8.60 -4.00 18.07
C GLN A 375 -7.71 -3.14 18.99
N ARG A 376 -8.28 -2.37 19.93
CA ARG A 376 -7.53 -1.57 20.92
C ARG A 376 -7.15 -2.35 22.19
N LEU A 377 -7.80 -3.48 22.48
CA LEU A 377 -7.52 -4.28 23.69
C LEU A 377 -6.04 -4.67 23.85
N PRO A 378 -5.30 -5.10 22.80
CA PRO A 378 -3.88 -5.42 22.93
C PRO A 378 -3.01 -4.21 23.31
N HIS A 379 -3.39 -3.00 22.89
CA HIS A 379 -2.69 -1.74 23.19
C HIS A 379 -2.94 -1.29 24.63
N TYR A 380 -4.19 -1.32 25.09
CA TYR A 380 -4.51 -1.02 26.49
C TYR A 380 -3.86 -2.04 27.44
N PHE A 381 -3.86 -3.33 27.06
CA PHE A 381 -3.14 -4.36 27.80
C PHE A 381 -1.62 -4.14 27.79
N ALA A 382 -1.02 -3.78 26.64
CA ALA A 382 0.40 -3.45 26.55
C ALA A 382 0.81 -2.26 27.45
N ALA A 383 -0.04 -1.25 27.56
CA ALA A 383 0.21 -0.05 28.37
C ALA A 383 0.11 -0.33 29.88
N TRP A 384 -0.89 -1.10 30.31
CA TRP A 384 -1.14 -1.41 31.71
C TRP A 384 -0.35 -2.65 32.21
N TYR A 385 -0.03 -3.60 31.33
CA TYR A 385 0.78 -4.79 31.59
C TYR A 385 1.99 -4.85 30.63
N PRO A 386 3.01 -3.98 30.80
CA PRO A 386 4.14 -3.83 29.88
C PRO A 386 5.20 -4.95 29.99
N ARG A 387 4.77 -6.22 30.13
CA ARG A 387 5.67 -7.37 30.25
C ARG A 387 6.45 -7.58 28.94
N ARG A 388 7.73 -7.22 28.93
CA ARG A 388 8.64 -7.35 27.77
C ARG A 388 8.55 -8.70 27.05
N ALA A 389 8.43 -9.80 27.79
CA ALA A 389 8.29 -11.15 27.24
C ALA A 389 6.97 -11.38 26.46
N TRP A 390 5.85 -10.82 26.92
CA TRP A 390 4.56 -10.88 26.21
C TRP A 390 4.61 -10.02 24.95
N LEU A 391 5.15 -8.80 25.03
CA LEU A 391 5.32 -7.90 23.88
C LEU A 391 6.21 -8.52 22.79
N ALA A 392 7.35 -9.11 23.17
CA ALA A 392 8.22 -9.82 22.24
C ALA A 392 7.51 -11.01 21.56
N LYS A 393 6.75 -11.81 22.33
CA LYS A 393 5.98 -12.94 21.81
C LYS A 393 4.86 -12.48 20.86
N ARG A 394 4.08 -11.46 21.23
CA ARG A 394 3.05 -10.84 20.37
C ARG A 394 3.65 -10.40 19.04
N ARG A 395 4.78 -9.68 19.07
CA ARG A 395 5.44 -9.16 17.87
C ARG A 395 5.97 -10.28 16.96
N ALA A 396 6.64 -11.28 17.53
CA ALA A 396 7.14 -12.43 16.78
C ALA A 396 6.00 -13.18 16.07
N VAL A 397 4.89 -13.41 16.77
CA VAL A 397 3.73 -14.12 16.24
C VAL A 397 2.98 -13.30 15.18
N LEU A 398 2.83 -11.99 15.35
CA LEU A 398 2.21 -11.11 14.35
C LEU A 398 3.05 -11.01 13.07
N ALA A 399 4.38 -10.86 13.19
CA ALA A 399 5.27 -10.78 12.03
C ALA A 399 5.26 -12.09 11.21
N GLU A 400 5.46 -13.24 11.87
CA GLU A 400 5.40 -14.56 11.22
C GLU A 400 4.00 -14.84 10.66
N GLY A 401 2.94 -14.47 11.40
CA GLY A 401 1.55 -14.63 11.00
C GLY A 401 1.22 -13.90 9.70
N MET A 402 1.55 -12.61 9.59
CA MET A 402 1.35 -11.83 8.36
C MET A 402 2.08 -12.46 7.17
N VAL A 403 3.34 -12.84 7.35
CA VAL A 403 4.16 -13.47 6.31
C VAL A 403 3.58 -14.82 5.87
N ARG A 404 3.05 -15.62 6.80
CA ARG A 404 2.36 -16.88 6.48
C ARG A 404 1.03 -16.65 5.77
N SER A 405 0.22 -15.68 6.19
CA SER A 405 -1.05 -15.35 5.50
C SER A 405 -0.81 -14.90 4.06
N VAL A 406 0.18 -14.02 3.83
CA VAL A 406 0.55 -13.54 2.49
C VAL A 406 1.07 -14.68 1.59
N ARG A 407 1.97 -15.52 2.12
CA ARG A 407 2.45 -16.71 1.39
C ARG A 407 1.35 -17.74 1.14
N TRP A 408 0.41 -17.93 2.07
CA TRP A 408 -0.73 -18.84 1.92
C TRP A 408 -1.68 -18.38 0.83
N SER A 409 -2.03 -17.08 0.81
CA SER A 409 -2.84 -16.49 -0.27
C SER A 409 -2.16 -16.61 -1.65
N MET A 410 -0.83 -16.61 -1.72
CA MET A 410 -0.06 -16.91 -2.95
C MET A 410 0.20 -18.41 -3.19
N GLY A 411 -0.49 -19.33 -2.48
CA GLY A 411 -0.34 -20.77 -2.70
C GLY A 411 0.99 -21.36 -2.22
N MET A 412 1.53 -20.87 -1.09
CA MET A 412 2.88 -21.12 -0.56
C MET A 412 4.01 -20.65 -1.50
N ARG A 413 3.81 -19.49 -2.14
CA ARG A 413 4.82 -18.84 -3.00
C ARG A 413 5.17 -17.43 -2.51
N ARG A 414 6.17 -16.80 -3.13
CA ARG A 414 6.60 -15.41 -2.90
C ARG A 414 6.77 -14.67 -4.23
N SER A 415 6.08 -13.54 -4.43
CA SER A 415 6.17 -12.79 -5.71
C SER A 415 7.57 -12.24 -5.97
N ALA A 416 7.95 -12.25 -7.26
CA ALA A 416 9.14 -11.60 -7.79
C ALA A 416 8.81 -10.37 -8.66
N PHE A 417 7.58 -9.85 -8.57
CA PHE A 417 7.10 -8.63 -9.24
C PHE A 417 7.27 -8.63 -10.78
N ARG A 418 7.16 -9.82 -11.39
CA ARG A 418 7.36 -10.07 -12.83
C ARG A 418 6.25 -9.41 -13.66
N PRO A 419 6.56 -8.67 -14.76
CA PRO A 419 5.53 -8.12 -15.64
C PRO A 419 4.65 -9.20 -16.26
N ARG A 420 3.36 -8.90 -16.40
CA ARG A 420 2.33 -9.82 -16.95
C ARG A 420 1.99 -9.45 -18.41
N THR A 421 1.29 -10.30 -19.16
CA THR A 421 0.72 -9.89 -20.46
C THR A 421 -0.36 -8.82 -20.30
N GLU A 422 -0.62 -8.07 -21.38
CA GLU A 422 -1.82 -7.23 -21.50
C GLU A 422 -3.06 -8.13 -21.69
N CYS A 423 -4.17 -7.81 -21.02
CA CYS A 423 -5.35 -8.66 -21.03
C CYS A 423 -6.16 -8.47 -22.32
N ARG A 424 -5.82 -9.20 -23.38
CA ARG A 424 -6.66 -9.31 -24.59
C ARG A 424 -7.93 -10.09 -24.28
N VAL A 425 -8.99 -9.37 -23.89
CA VAL A 425 -10.36 -9.90 -24.00
C VAL A 425 -10.59 -10.23 -25.48
N PRO A 426 -10.97 -11.48 -25.85
CA PRO A 426 -11.23 -11.82 -27.23
C PRO A 426 -12.27 -10.88 -27.84
N LEU A 427 -12.00 -10.39 -29.06
CA LEU A 427 -13.07 -9.88 -29.89
C LEU A 427 -14.02 -11.05 -30.17
N PRO A 428 -15.33 -10.91 -29.93
CA PRO A 428 -16.29 -11.82 -30.53
C PRO A 428 -16.07 -11.77 -32.04
N GLN A 429 -15.64 -12.88 -32.63
CA GLN A 429 -15.57 -12.97 -34.09
C GLN A 429 -17.00 -12.77 -34.60
N ALA A 430 -17.19 -11.86 -35.54
CA ALA A 430 -18.48 -11.74 -36.23
C ALA A 430 -18.82 -13.12 -36.80
N PRO A 431 -20.05 -13.64 -36.62
CA PRO A 431 -20.35 -15.04 -36.88
C PRO A 431 -20.26 -15.35 -38.38
N THR A 432 -19.11 -15.88 -38.80
CA THR A 432 -18.91 -16.44 -40.14
C THR A 432 -19.92 -17.54 -40.36
N GLN A 433 -20.76 -17.43 -41.40
CA GLN A 433 -21.96 -18.24 -41.63
C GLN A 433 -21.68 -19.69 -42.07
N THR A 434 -20.66 -20.36 -41.52
CA THR A 434 -20.16 -21.66 -42.02
C THR A 434 -19.69 -22.61 -40.91
N GLN A 435 -20.14 -22.43 -39.67
CA GLN A 435 -20.01 -23.44 -38.59
C GLN A 435 -21.33 -23.67 -37.82
N ILE A 436 -22.41 -23.87 -38.57
CA ILE A 436 -23.52 -24.70 -38.10
C ILE A 436 -23.20 -26.14 -38.51
N GLN A 437 -23.60 -27.13 -37.70
CA GLN A 437 -23.37 -28.58 -37.89
C GLN A 437 -21.96 -29.13 -37.53
N THR A 438 -21.56 -29.02 -36.26
CA THR A 438 -21.12 -30.19 -35.46
C THR A 438 -20.99 -29.84 -33.97
N GLN A 439 -22.13 -29.71 -33.28
CA GLN A 439 -22.20 -29.70 -31.81
C GLN A 439 -23.04 -30.87 -31.31
N THR A 440 -22.48 -32.07 -31.39
CA THR A 440 -23.01 -33.27 -30.75
C THR A 440 -21.84 -34.09 -30.21
N GLN A 441 -21.89 -34.46 -28.93
CA GLN A 441 -20.97 -35.43 -28.28
C GLN A 441 -19.46 -35.12 -28.37
N THR A 442 -18.95 -34.34 -27.40
CA THR A 442 -17.90 -34.81 -26.44
C THR A 442 -17.88 -33.83 -25.26
N GLN A 443 -18.69 -34.08 -24.23
CA GLN A 443 -18.72 -33.26 -23.01
C GLN A 443 -18.76 -34.13 -21.73
N MET A 444 -17.91 -35.15 -21.67
CA MET A 444 -17.67 -35.94 -20.46
C MET A 444 -16.30 -36.65 -20.58
N GLN A 445 -15.22 -36.00 -20.10
CA GLN A 445 -13.96 -36.59 -19.55
C GLN A 445 -12.79 -35.59 -19.56
N THR A 446 -12.87 -34.50 -18.77
CA THR A 446 -11.64 -33.77 -18.32
C THR A 446 -11.83 -33.04 -16.97
N TYR A 447 -12.69 -33.56 -16.09
CA TYR A 447 -12.86 -33.03 -14.72
C TYR A 447 -11.76 -33.53 -13.76
N ALA A 448 -10.52 -33.18 -14.07
CA ALA A 448 -9.37 -33.23 -13.17
C ALA A 448 -8.26 -32.30 -13.69
N SER A 449 -7.55 -31.62 -12.78
CA SER A 449 -6.41 -30.73 -13.05
C SER A 449 -6.66 -29.53 -14.00
N LYS A 450 -7.34 -28.49 -13.49
CA LYS A 450 -7.10 -27.09 -13.92
C LYS A 450 -7.55 -26.06 -12.85
N GLU A 451 -6.82 -26.00 -11.74
CA GLU A 451 -6.95 -24.96 -10.71
C GLU A 451 -5.60 -24.25 -10.47
N THR A 452 -5.29 -23.24 -11.28
CA THR A 452 -4.43 -22.07 -10.93
C THR A 452 -4.35 -21.13 -12.13
N GLN A 453 -4.32 -19.82 -11.87
CA GLN A 453 -4.35 -18.75 -12.89
C GLN A 453 -5.75 -18.76 -13.61
N GLU A 454 -6.26 -17.70 -14.22
CA GLU A 454 -5.59 -16.65 -15.00
C GLU A 454 -5.77 -15.22 -14.46
N GLY A 455 -4.71 -14.74 -13.78
CA GLY A 455 -4.25 -13.37 -14.00
C GLY A 455 -3.91 -13.15 -15.49
N GLY A 456 -3.59 -11.92 -15.91
CA GLY A 456 -3.01 -11.73 -17.25
C GLY A 456 -1.80 -12.65 -17.38
N GLU A 457 -1.83 -13.57 -18.35
CA GLU A 457 -0.91 -14.72 -18.39
C GLU A 457 0.55 -14.26 -18.33
N LEU A 458 1.39 -15.08 -17.69
CA LEU A 458 2.83 -14.99 -17.87
C LEU A 458 3.23 -15.76 -19.13
N ALA A 459 4.43 -15.52 -19.65
CA ALA A 459 4.96 -16.35 -20.73
C ALA A 459 4.96 -17.83 -20.31
N GLN A 460 4.60 -18.72 -21.25
CA GLN A 460 4.38 -20.14 -20.96
C GLN A 460 5.59 -20.77 -20.27
N GLY A 461 5.36 -21.44 -19.13
CA GLY A 461 6.39 -22.06 -18.31
C GLY A 461 7.06 -21.15 -17.27
N VAL A 462 6.74 -19.85 -17.22
CA VAL A 462 7.31 -18.93 -16.21
C VAL A 462 6.56 -19.02 -14.88
N ALA A 463 7.28 -19.37 -13.81
CA ALA A 463 6.77 -19.30 -12.45
C ALA A 463 6.57 -17.84 -12.00
N GLU A 464 5.34 -17.51 -11.61
CA GLU A 464 4.90 -16.21 -11.10
C GLU A 464 5.61 -15.80 -9.80
N ALA A 465 5.86 -16.77 -8.95
CA ALA A 465 6.29 -16.59 -7.58
C ALA A 465 7.11 -17.80 -7.12
N GLU A 466 8.19 -17.55 -6.38
CA GLU A 466 9.13 -18.56 -5.92
C GLU A 466 8.49 -19.48 -4.87
N ALA A 467 8.68 -20.79 -4.98
CA ALA A 467 8.08 -21.76 -4.07
C ALA A 467 8.74 -21.71 -2.68
N VAL A 468 7.94 -21.49 -1.63
CA VAL A 468 8.42 -21.43 -0.26
C VAL A 468 8.25 -22.81 0.40
N MET A 469 9.36 -23.40 0.85
CA MET A 469 9.32 -24.68 1.56
C MET A 469 8.41 -24.62 2.80
N ARG A 470 7.60 -25.67 2.99
CA ARG A 470 6.69 -25.77 4.13
C ARG A 470 7.48 -26.09 5.40
N ASP A 471 7.37 -25.22 6.40
CA ASP A 471 7.91 -25.43 7.74
C ASP A 471 6.76 -25.70 8.74
N PRO A 472 6.48 -26.99 9.04
CA PRO A 472 5.43 -27.40 9.97
C PRO A 472 5.85 -27.25 11.44
N ALA A 473 7.14 -27.37 11.76
CA ALA A 473 7.63 -27.25 13.14
C ALA A 473 7.45 -25.81 13.65
N ARG A 474 7.86 -24.82 12.84
CA ARG A 474 7.63 -23.40 13.11
C ARG A 474 6.15 -23.02 13.02
N ALA A 475 5.33 -23.75 12.25
CA ALA A 475 3.86 -23.59 12.28
C ALA A 475 3.27 -23.99 13.64
N GLN A 476 3.65 -25.16 14.16
CA GLN A 476 3.20 -25.65 15.46
C GLN A 476 3.68 -24.75 16.60
N ALA A 477 4.93 -24.29 16.54
CA ALA A 477 5.48 -23.30 17.48
C ALA A 477 4.71 -21.98 17.45
N LEU A 478 4.36 -21.47 16.25
CA LEU A 478 3.57 -20.25 16.08
C LEU A 478 2.18 -20.37 16.71
N THR A 479 1.44 -21.44 16.42
CA THR A 479 0.10 -21.69 16.99
C THR A 479 0.15 -21.75 18.51
N ARG A 480 1.15 -22.44 19.08
CA ARG A 480 1.39 -22.47 20.52
C ARG A 480 1.66 -21.07 21.07
N GLN A 481 2.57 -20.30 20.47
CA GLN A 481 2.90 -18.95 20.94
C GLN A 481 1.72 -17.99 20.84
N TRP A 482 0.86 -18.10 19.82
CA TRP A 482 -0.37 -17.29 19.71
C TRP A 482 -1.36 -17.63 20.83
N GLY A 483 -1.54 -18.92 21.11
CA GLY A 483 -2.30 -19.38 22.28
C GLY A 483 -1.74 -18.80 23.59
N GLU A 484 -0.44 -18.88 23.82
CA GLU A 484 0.20 -18.30 25.01
C GLU A 484 0.00 -16.77 25.11
N VAL A 485 0.06 -16.01 23.99
CA VAL A 485 -0.23 -14.56 23.97
C VAL A 485 -1.68 -14.27 24.37
N LEU A 486 -2.64 -15.05 23.85
CA LEU A 486 -4.07 -14.88 24.11
C LEU A 486 -4.47 -15.31 25.52
N PHE A 487 -3.95 -16.44 26.02
CA PHE A 487 -4.21 -16.90 27.39
C PHE A 487 -3.65 -15.92 28.43
N GLU A 488 -2.48 -15.33 28.19
CA GLU A 488 -1.91 -14.30 29.07
C GLU A 488 -2.74 -13.01 29.03
N LEU A 489 -3.14 -12.54 27.83
CA LEU A 489 -4.02 -11.38 27.65
C LEU A 489 -5.36 -11.54 28.37
N VAL A 490 -6.08 -12.65 28.12
CA VAL A 490 -7.40 -12.90 28.69
C VAL A 490 -7.30 -13.23 30.19
N GLY A 491 -6.39 -14.12 30.59
CA GLY A 491 -6.25 -14.57 31.97
C GLY A 491 -5.89 -13.45 32.94
N VAL A 492 -4.93 -12.59 32.59
CA VAL A 492 -4.55 -11.44 33.42
C VAL A 492 -5.68 -10.39 33.46
N SER A 493 -6.35 -10.12 32.34
CA SER A 493 -7.48 -9.18 32.28
C SER A 493 -8.67 -9.64 33.13
N VAL A 494 -9.03 -10.92 33.06
CA VAL A 494 -10.11 -11.51 33.87
C VAL A 494 -9.71 -11.53 35.36
N GLY A 495 -8.48 -11.94 35.69
CA GLY A 495 -7.99 -11.97 37.06
C GLY A 495 -8.05 -10.61 37.75
N VAL A 496 -7.64 -9.54 37.07
CA VAL A 496 -7.72 -8.18 37.63
C VAL A 496 -9.14 -7.63 37.60
N GLY A 497 -9.97 -7.96 36.61
CA GLY A 497 -11.41 -7.65 36.64
C GLY A 497 -12.13 -8.24 37.85
N VAL A 498 -11.81 -9.49 38.23
CA VAL A 498 -12.32 -10.13 39.45
C VAL A 498 -11.79 -9.44 40.71
N LEU A 499 -10.48 -9.18 40.80
CA LEU A 499 -9.88 -8.51 41.97
C LEU A 499 -10.46 -7.10 42.18
N ALA A 500 -10.62 -6.31 41.11
CA ALA A 500 -11.24 -4.99 41.17
C ALA A 500 -12.71 -5.05 41.60
N SER A 501 -13.47 -6.04 41.11
CA SER A 501 -14.88 -6.25 41.49
C SER A 501 -15.02 -6.62 42.97
N VAL A 502 -14.13 -7.49 43.46
CA VAL A 502 -14.07 -7.87 44.89
C VAL A 502 -13.68 -6.66 45.75
N ALA A 503 -12.68 -5.89 45.35
CA ALA A 503 -12.26 -4.68 46.08
C ALA A 503 -13.38 -3.62 46.12
N ALA A 504 -14.09 -3.40 45.01
CA ALA A 504 -15.23 -2.49 44.94
C ALA A 504 -16.40 -2.95 45.83
N TYR A 505 -16.72 -4.24 45.85
CA TYR A 505 -17.74 -4.82 46.73
C TYR A 505 -17.39 -4.61 48.22
N TRP A 506 -16.16 -4.92 48.64
CA TRP A 506 -15.73 -4.69 50.02
C TRP A 506 -15.67 -3.21 50.38
N GLY A 507 -15.22 -2.34 49.47
CA GLY A 507 -15.24 -0.89 49.66
C GLY A 507 -16.65 -0.33 49.87
N ALA A 508 -17.61 -0.72 49.02
CA ALA A 508 -19.01 -0.33 49.16
C ALA A 508 -19.63 -0.87 50.46
N LYS A 509 -19.32 -2.12 50.84
CA LYS A 509 -19.78 -2.73 52.09
C LYS A 509 -19.25 -1.98 53.33
N SER A 510 -17.97 -1.62 53.34
CA SER A 510 -17.37 -0.82 54.42
C SER A 510 -17.94 0.60 54.47
N ALA A 511 -18.17 1.25 53.33
CA ALA A 511 -18.79 2.57 53.27
C ALA A 511 -20.22 2.57 53.82
N MET A 512 -21.03 1.56 53.46
CA MET A 512 -22.37 1.38 54.02
C MET A 512 -22.34 1.12 55.54
N ALA A 513 -21.41 0.30 56.03
CA ALA A 513 -21.26 0.02 57.46
C ALA A 513 -20.90 1.29 58.26
N ILE A 514 -19.99 2.13 57.73
CA ILE A 514 -19.65 3.43 58.32
C ILE A 514 -20.87 4.35 58.32
N ALA A 515 -21.60 4.46 57.21
CA ALA A 515 -22.79 5.30 57.11
C ALA A 515 -23.89 4.89 58.12
N SER A 516 -24.12 3.59 58.33
CA SER A 516 -25.04 3.10 59.37
C SER A 516 -24.54 3.33 60.81
N GLY A 517 -23.23 3.51 61.02
CA GLY A 517 -22.64 3.79 62.33
C GLY A 517 -22.84 5.23 62.83
N PHE A 518 -23.26 6.16 61.96
CA PHE A 518 -23.47 7.57 62.27
C PHE A 518 -24.96 7.94 62.56
N GLN A 519 -25.81 6.95 62.88
CA GLN A 519 -27.24 7.15 63.16
C GLN A 519 -27.64 6.94 64.64
N TYR A 520 -26.71 7.18 65.57
CA TYR A 520 -26.91 7.12 67.03
C TYR A 520 -26.44 8.41 67.71
#